data_AF-A0A8I1Q3C7-F1
#
_entry.id   AF-A0A8I1Q3C7-F1
#
_cell.length_a   1.000
_cell.length_b   1.000
_cell.length_c   1.000
_cell.angle_alpha   90.00
_cell.angle_beta   90.00
_cell.angle_gamma   90.00
#
_symmetry.space_group_name_H-M   'P 1'
#
loop_
_entity.id
_entity.type
_entity.pdbx_description
1 polymer ?
#
loop_
_entity_poly.entity_id
_entity_poly.type
_entity_poly.pdbx_seq_one_letter_code
_entity_poly.pdbx_strand_id
1 'polypeptide(L)'
;MAEIGRPCDFVEGAACPLPAAEDRIDEASHFVLQLQTNYHDPRAFRFNLNALLAAVASTRALLQMEMQKHGLVKEWKVAREPFWGDPVLTAFHRSRNVTLHQEAIYDGSRIDVGLYRGRRMKLSLQQELRADRTSAEILAHSIPQLEKVFLDPTHSALGEQGGLERRYFIRELSADEDALTVSRKGLIRLIHMIATAHVVVGVLPAEFLGDHAEDDQEFAVPPKAITVLLESDVDPSLPGQWGWE
;
A
#
# COMPACT_ATOMS: atom_id res chain seq x y z
N MET A 1 6.22 -3.63 39.66
CA MET A 1 5.68 -4.45 38.55
C MET A 1 6.69 -4.35 37.43
N ALA A 2 7.32 -5.45 37.01
CA ALA A 2 8.18 -5.42 35.84
C ALA A 2 7.32 -5.07 34.63
N GLU A 3 7.66 -4.03 33.88
CA GLU A 3 7.04 -3.75 32.60
C GLU A 3 7.23 -5.00 31.74
N ILE A 4 6.14 -5.71 31.45
CA ILE A 4 6.15 -6.79 30.48
C ILE A 4 6.36 -6.08 29.15
N GLY A 5 7.60 -6.09 28.66
CA GLY A 5 7.95 -5.52 27.37
C GLY A 5 7.12 -6.18 26.26
N ARG A 6 6.87 -5.43 25.19
CA ARG A 6 6.25 -5.92 23.96
C ARG A 6 6.94 -7.21 23.49
N PRO A 7 6.21 -8.27 23.10
CA PRO A 7 6.83 -9.44 22.45
C PRO A 7 7.50 -9.04 21.13
N CYS A 8 8.59 -9.72 20.78
CA CYS A 8 9.30 -9.50 19.52
C CYS A 8 8.63 -10.25 18.38
N ASP A 9 8.29 -9.53 17.30
CA ASP A 9 7.69 -10.16 16.11
C ASP A 9 8.72 -10.99 15.32
N PHE A 10 10.00 -10.71 15.49
CA PHE A 10 11.08 -11.42 14.82
C PHE A 10 11.57 -12.67 15.59
N VAL A 11 11.29 -12.76 16.89
CA VAL A 11 11.75 -13.87 17.74
C VAL A 11 10.65 -14.30 18.72
N GLU A 12 10.14 -15.52 18.51
CA GLU A 12 9.05 -16.09 19.29
C GLU A 12 9.42 -16.21 20.78
N GLY A 13 8.54 -15.73 21.66
CA GLY A 13 8.68 -15.84 23.11
C GLY A 13 9.69 -14.89 23.75
N ALA A 14 10.32 -14.00 22.99
CA ALA A 14 11.26 -13.00 23.51
C ALA A 14 10.61 -11.62 23.67
N ALA A 15 11.08 -10.83 24.64
CA ALA A 15 10.75 -9.40 24.71
C ALA A 15 11.55 -8.64 23.66
N CYS A 16 10.89 -7.73 22.94
CA CYS A 16 11.52 -6.93 21.89
C CYS A 16 12.53 -5.93 22.49
N PRO A 17 13.78 -5.87 21.99
CA PRO A 17 14.73 -4.85 22.38
C PRO A 17 14.50 -3.49 21.69
N LEU A 18 13.69 -3.46 20.63
CA LEU A 18 13.35 -2.29 19.81
C LEU A 18 11.82 -2.05 19.75
N PRO A 19 11.12 -2.03 20.91
CA PRO A 19 9.67 -2.10 20.95
C PRO A 19 8.99 -0.91 20.25
N ALA A 20 9.59 0.29 20.32
CA ALA A 20 9.00 1.47 19.69
C ALA A 20 9.13 1.44 18.16
N ALA A 21 10.22 0.85 17.64
CA ALA A 21 10.39 0.67 16.21
C ALA A 21 9.46 -0.43 15.66
N GLU A 22 9.32 -1.57 16.35
CA GLU A 22 8.35 -2.60 15.95
C GLU A 22 6.91 -2.07 15.99
N ASP A 23 6.54 -1.24 16.98
CA ASP A 23 5.20 -0.61 17.03
C ASP A 23 4.90 0.20 15.77
N ARG A 24 5.92 0.78 15.14
CA ARG A 24 5.76 1.50 13.87
C ARG A 24 5.60 0.56 12.68
N ILE A 25 6.14 -0.66 12.71
CA ILE A 25 5.84 -1.67 11.67
C ILE A 25 4.37 -2.03 11.71
N ASP A 26 3.81 -2.27 12.90
CA ASP A 26 2.41 -2.67 13.02
C ASP A 26 1.49 -1.55 12.55
N GLU A 27 1.80 -0.32 12.95
CA GLU A 27 1.05 0.86 12.51
C GLU A 27 1.15 1.05 10.99
N ALA A 28 2.35 0.92 10.41
CA ALA A 28 2.52 1.02 8.95
C ALA A 28 1.80 -0.13 8.21
N SER A 29 1.88 -1.36 8.73
CA SER A 29 1.19 -2.53 8.18
C SER A 29 -0.32 -2.36 8.23
N HIS A 30 -0.83 -1.85 9.35
CA HIS A 30 -2.24 -1.49 9.51
C HIS A 30 -2.68 -0.49 8.44
N PHE A 31 -1.94 0.59 8.23
CA PHE A 31 -2.34 1.59 7.23
C PHE A 31 -2.19 1.10 5.80
N VAL A 32 -1.23 0.23 5.48
CA VAL A 32 -1.18 -0.45 4.16
C VAL A 32 -2.40 -1.34 3.97
N LEU A 33 -2.86 -2.04 5.00
CA LEU A 33 -4.10 -2.81 4.93
C LEU A 33 -5.31 -1.87 4.73
N GLN A 34 -5.39 -0.75 5.46
CA GLN A 34 -6.46 0.22 5.28
C GLN A 34 -6.47 0.85 3.87
N LEU A 35 -5.31 1.10 3.27
CA LEU A 35 -5.20 1.56 1.88
C LEU A 35 -5.80 0.55 0.89
N GLN A 36 -5.57 -0.73 1.13
CA GLN A 36 -6.09 -1.82 0.30
C GLN A 36 -7.61 -1.97 0.48
N THR A 37 -8.08 -2.03 1.73
CA THR A 37 -9.51 -2.19 2.05
C THR A 37 -10.34 -1.02 1.52
N ASN A 38 -9.82 0.20 1.62
CA ASN A 38 -10.53 1.40 1.20
C ASN A 38 -10.05 1.92 -0.17
N TYR A 39 -9.43 1.07 -0.98
CA TYR A 39 -8.76 1.49 -2.21
C TYR A 39 -9.69 2.23 -3.18
N HIS A 40 -10.97 1.85 -3.23
CA HIS A 40 -11.94 2.43 -4.15
C HIS A 40 -12.63 3.72 -3.65
N ASP A 41 -12.29 4.18 -2.44
CA ASP A 41 -12.69 5.47 -1.85
C ASP A 41 -11.46 6.42 -1.81
N PRO A 42 -11.40 7.44 -2.68
CA PRO A 42 -10.26 8.36 -2.74
C PRO A 42 -9.99 9.11 -1.43
N ARG A 43 -11.05 9.47 -0.69
CA ARG A 43 -10.92 10.25 0.53
C ARG A 43 -10.34 9.39 1.64
N ALA A 44 -10.86 8.18 1.82
CA ALA A 44 -10.32 7.21 2.76
C ALA A 44 -8.89 6.81 2.39
N PHE A 45 -8.61 6.56 1.10
CA PHE A 45 -7.26 6.27 0.62
C PHE A 45 -6.27 7.38 1.00
N ARG A 46 -6.61 8.65 0.75
CA ARG A 46 -5.76 9.80 1.09
C ARG A 46 -5.45 9.88 2.58
N PHE A 47 -6.44 9.71 3.46
CA PHE A 47 -6.20 9.80 4.91
C PHE A 47 -5.31 8.66 5.43
N ASN A 48 -5.56 7.44 4.96
CA ASN A 48 -4.73 6.29 5.32
C ASN A 48 -3.31 6.43 4.79
N LEU A 49 -3.13 7.02 3.60
CA LEU A 49 -1.81 7.26 3.04
C LEU A 49 -1.03 8.26 3.90
N ASN A 50 -1.68 9.36 4.30
CA ASN A 50 -1.04 10.36 5.16
C ASN A 50 -0.60 9.75 6.51
N ALA A 51 -1.43 8.88 7.08
CA ALA A 51 -1.09 8.18 8.31
C ALA A 51 0.09 7.20 8.11
N LEU A 52 0.12 6.47 6.99
CA LEU A 52 1.26 5.63 6.63
C LEU A 52 2.55 6.44 6.45
N LEU A 53 2.49 7.57 5.73
CA LEU A 53 3.64 8.47 5.54
C LEU A 53 4.21 8.92 6.89
N ALA A 54 3.33 9.25 7.85
CA ALA A 54 3.73 9.64 9.19
C ALA A 54 4.38 8.48 9.97
N ALA A 55 3.78 7.29 9.93
CA ALA A 55 4.29 6.09 10.58
C ALA A 55 5.71 5.77 10.10
N VAL A 56 5.89 5.58 8.79
CA VAL A 56 7.19 5.23 8.17
C VAL A 56 8.25 6.30 8.46
N ALA A 57 7.90 7.58 8.33
CA ALA A 57 8.85 8.67 8.53
C ALA A 57 9.28 8.86 9.99
N SER A 58 8.52 8.34 10.96
CA SER A 58 8.89 8.43 12.37
C SER A 58 9.92 7.38 12.79
N THR A 59 9.98 6.24 12.08
CA THR A 59 10.79 5.07 12.46
C THR A 59 12.29 5.37 12.52
N ARG A 60 12.82 6.19 11.59
CA ARG A 60 14.25 6.55 11.59
C ARG A 60 14.69 7.20 12.91
N ALA A 61 13.86 8.06 13.47
CA ALA A 61 14.15 8.75 14.73
C ALA A 61 14.05 7.79 15.93
N LEU A 62 13.04 6.92 15.94
CA LEU A 62 12.85 5.92 17.00
C LEU A 62 14.01 4.92 17.05
N LEU A 63 14.40 4.35 15.90
CA LEU A 63 15.56 3.47 15.81
C LEU A 63 16.84 4.15 16.29
N GLN A 64 17.06 5.42 15.93
CA GLN A 64 18.22 6.16 16.42
C GLN A 64 18.22 6.30 17.96
N MET A 65 17.05 6.57 18.55
CA MET A 65 16.91 6.66 20.00
C MET A 65 17.11 5.31 20.69
N GLU A 66 16.54 4.23 20.17
CA GLU A 66 16.69 2.89 20.74
C GLU A 66 18.13 2.40 20.63
N MET A 67 18.80 2.61 19.50
CA MET A 67 20.22 2.28 19.34
C MET A 67 21.11 3.07 20.29
N GLN A 68 20.74 4.31 20.62
CA GLN A 68 21.45 5.09 21.63
C GLN A 68 21.30 4.49 23.03
N LYS A 69 20.11 4.00 23.40
CA LYS A 69 19.88 3.31 24.69
C LYS A 69 20.74 2.05 24.81
N HIS A 70 20.95 1.34 23.72
CA HIS A 70 21.79 0.13 23.66
C HIS A 70 23.30 0.43 23.51
N GLY A 71 23.69 1.69 23.30
CA GLY A 71 25.10 2.05 23.07
C GLY A 71 25.64 1.66 21.68
N LEU A 72 24.77 1.28 20.74
CA LEU A 72 25.11 0.70 19.43
C LEU A 72 25.04 1.72 18.27
N VAL A 73 25.22 3.00 18.58
CA VAL A 73 25.05 4.09 17.59
C VAL A 73 26.05 3.98 16.44
N LYS A 74 27.27 3.47 16.69
CA LYS A 74 28.31 3.38 15.66
C LYS A 74 28.02 2.25 14.68
N GLU A 75 27.64 1.10 15.21
CA GLU A 75 27.24 -0.11 14.48
C GLU A 75 25.99 0.19 13.64
N TRP A 76 24.99 0.82 14.26
CA TRP A 76 23.78 1.23 13.56
C TRP A 76 24.05 2.23 12.44
N LYS A 77 24.97 3.18 12.65
CA LYS A 77 25.32 4.16 11.61
C LYS A 77 25.84 3.49 10.34
N VAL A 78 26.63 2.42 10.46
CA VAL A 78 27.12 1.66 9.30
C VAL A 78 25.98 0.84 8.68
N ALA A 79 25.24 0.11 9.50
CA ALA A 79 24.20 -0.82 9.04
C ALA A 79 23.01 -0.11 8.36
N ARG A 80 22.72 1.14 8.73
CA ARG A 80 21.55 1.86 8.22
C ARG A 80 21.75 2.55 6.86
N GLU A 81 22.99 2.66 6.37
CA GLU A 81 23.32 3.42 5.15
C GLU A 81 22.45 3.04 3.94
N PRO A 82 22.16 1.75 3.67
CA PRO A 82 21.28 1.36 2.57
C PRO A 82 19.88 1.98 2.64
N PHE A 83 19.35 2.20 3.84
CA PHE A 83 17.98 2.71 4.06
C PHE A 83 17.91 4.24 4.09
N TRP A 84 19.02 4.92 4.39
CA TRP A 84 19.06 6.38 4.41
C TRP A 84 19.15 6.97 2.99
N GLY A 85 19.84 6.26 2.08
CA GLY A 85 19.89 6.57 0.66
C GLY A 85 18.76 5.96 -0.18
N ASP A 86 17.94 5.08 0.39
CA ASP A 86 16.86 4.41 -0.33
C ASP A 86 15.86 5.44 -0.91
N PRO A 87 15.59 5.42 -2.23
CA PRO A 87 14.69 6.37 -2.88
C PRO A 87 13.26 6.33 -2.34
N VAL A 88 12.74 5.14 -2.04
CA VAL A 88 11.35 4.97 -1.55
C VAL A 88 11.24 5.57 -0.16
N LEU A 89 12.09 5.15 0.79
CA LEU A 89 12.04 5.71 2.14
C LEU A 89 12.30 7.22 2.15
N THR A 90 13.21 7.71 1.31
CA THR A 90 13.45 9.14 1.15
C THR A 90 12.24 9.89 0.62
N ALA A 91 11.51 9.33 -0.35
CA ALA A 91 10.26 9.89 -0.84
C ALA A 91 9.21 9.97 0.27
N PHE A 92 9.04 8.92 1.08
CA PHE A 92 8.15 8.92 2.25
C PHE A 92 8.43 10.09 3.21
N HIS A 93 9.70 10.30 3.56
CA HIS A 93 10.12 11.39 4.43
C HIS A 93 9.87 12.78 3.82
N ARG A 94 10.08 12.95 2.51
CA ARG A 94 9.82 14.22 1.81
C ARG A 94 8.32 14.48 1.70
N SER A 95 7.55 13.49 1.26
CA SER A 95 6.11 13.58 1.07
C SER A 95 5.40 13.97 2.36
N ARG A 96 5.78 13.41 3.52
CA ARG A 96 5.25 13.84 4.82
C ARG A 96 5.38 15.35 5.03
N ASN A 97 6.54 15.93 4.73
CA ASN A 97 6.78 17.36 4.92
C ASN A 97 5.90 18.21 3.98
N VAL A 98 5.63 17.73 2.77
CA VAL A 98 4.69 18.37 1.85
C VAL A 98 3.25 18.28 2.39
N THR A 99 2.82 17.11 2.88
CA THR A 99 1.47 16.89 3.42
C THR A 99 1.16 17.79 4.61
N LEU A 100 2.18 18.00 5.47
CA LEU A 100 2.04 18.81 6.68
C LEU A 100 1.96 20.31 6.39
N HIS A 101 2.36 20.76 5.20
CA HIS A 101 2.58 22.18 4.93
C HIS A 101 1.79 22.76 3.75
N GLN A 102 1.36 21.99 2.74
CA GLN A 102 0.66 22.54 1.57
C GLN A 102 -0.41 21.57 1.02
N GLU A 103 -1.25 22.09 0.11
CA GLU A 103 -2.44 21.49 -0.52
C GLU A 103 -2.34 19.98 -0.80
N ALA A 104 -3.50 19.31 -0.85
CA ALA A 104 -3.58 17.86 -0.95
C ALA A 104 -2.62 17.32 -2.03
N ILE A 105 -1.61 16.55 -1.60
CA ILE A 105 -0.66 15.74 -2.40
C ILE A 105 -1.33 14.92 -3.52
N TYR A 106 -2.65 14.79 -3.43
CA TYR A 106 -3.47 13.96 -4.26
C TYR A 106 -3.90 14.72 -5.53
N ASP A 107 -3.14 14.53 -6.61
CA ASP A 107 -3.41 15.09 -7.95
C ASP A 107 -4.61 14.42 -8.67
N GLY A 108 -5.20 13.39 -8.06
CA GLY A 108 -6.28 12.60 -8.62
C GLY A 108 -5.92 11.13 -8.81
N SER A 109 -6.77 10.42 -9.56
CA SER A 109 -6.54 9.03 -9.94
C SER A 109 -6.69 8.85 -11.44
N ARG A 110 -5.93 7.92 -12.01
CA ARG A 110 -6.19 7.38 -13.33
C ARG A 110 -7.14 6.21 -13.20
N ILE A 111 -8.15 6.16 -14.05
CA ILE A 111 -9.09 5.06 -14.12
C ILE A 111 -9.15 4.50 -15.53
N ASP A 112 -9.41 3.21 -15.63
CA ASP A 112 -9.71 2.51 -16.87
C ASP A 112 -11.09 1.88 -16.67
N VAL A 113 -12.12 2.38 -17.37
CA VAL A 113 -13.51 1.91 -17.24
C VAL A 113 -13.92 1.20 -18.52
N GLY A 114 -14.51 0.01 -18.40
CA GLY A 114 -14.95 -0.72 -19.57
C GLY A 114 -15.32 -2.17 -19.29
N LEU A 115 -15.05 -3.02 -20.28
CA LEU A 115 -15.36 -4.44 -20.29
C LEU A 115 -14.22 -5.26 -19.69
N TYR A 116 -14.55 -6.08 -18.70
CA TYR A 116 -13.63 -6.98 -18.02
C TYR A 116 -14.13 -8.41 -18.14
N ARG A 117 -13.22 -9.38 -18.21
CA ARG A 117 -13.52 -10.80 -18.02
C ARG A 117 -12.84 -11.30 -16.76
N GLY A 118 -13.61 -11.61 -15.73
CA GLY A 118 -13.09 -11.63 -14.36
C GLY A 118 -12.45 -10.27 -14.06
N ARG A 119 -11.23 -10.25 -13.50
CA ARG A 119 -10.47 -9.01 -13.26
C ARG A 119 -9.47 -8.64 -14.35
N ARG A 120 -9.57 -9.28 -15.52
CA ARG A 120 -8.74 -8.94 -16.68
C ARG A 120 -9.48 -7.96 -17.58
N MET A 121 -8.88 -6.80 -17.77
CA MET A 121 -9.38 -5.79 -18.71
C MET A 121 -9.35 -6.35 -20.14
N LYS A 122 -10.49 -6.30 -20.85
CA LYS A 122 -10.60 -6.63 -22.27
C LYS A 122 -10.58 -5.38 -23.14
N LEU A 123 -11.33 -4.37 -22.72
CA LEU A 123 -11.44 -3.09 -23.41
C LEU A 123 -11.81 -2.03 -22.39
N SER A 124 -11.15 -0.87 -22.43
CA SER A 124 -11.44 0.21 -21.50
C SER A 124 -11.19 1.57 -22.15
N LEU A 125 -11.85 2.59 -21.58
CA LEU A 125 -11.55 3.98 -21.81
C LEU A 125 -10.82 4.52 -20.58
N GLN A 126 -9.62 5.05 -20.82
CA GLN A 126 -8.81 5.65 -19.78
C GLN A 126 -9.25 7.10 -19.52
N GLN A 127 -9.33 7.47 -18.25
CA GLN A 127 -9.64 8.84 -17.84
C GLN A 127 -8.79 9.25 -16.64
N GLU A 128 -8.46 10.54 -16.55
CA GLU A 128 -7.86 11.14 -15.37
C GLU A 128 -8.95 11.85 -14.56
N LEU A 129 -9.07 11.50 -13.29
CA LEU A 129 -10.07 12.03 -12.38
C LEU A 129 -9.43 12.84 -11.28
N ARG A 130 -9.76 14.13 -11.23
CA ARG A 130 -9.36 15.05 -10.15
C ARG A 130 -10.38 15.14 -9.01
N ALA A 131 -11.50 14.42 -9.11
CA ALA A 131 -12.59 14.47 -8.14
C ALA A 131 -12.56 13.27 -7.17
N ASP A 132 -13.00 13.49 -5.94
CA ASP A 132 -13.14 12.48 -4.88
C ASP A 132 -14.38 11.57 -5.09
N ARG A 133 -14.64 11.14 -6.33
CA ARG A 133 -15.72 10.17 -6.62
C ARG A 133 -15.21 8.76 -6.36
N THR A 134 -16.03 7.96 -5.68
CA THR A 134 -15.73 6.55 -5.45
C THR A 134 -15.79 5.75 -6.74
N SER A 135 -15.09 4.62 -6.79
CA SER A 135 -15.11 3.75 -7.98
C SER A 135 -16.51 3.20 -8.26
N ALA A 136 -17.29 2.89 -7.22
CA ALA A 136 -18.66 2.42 -7.36
C ALA A 136 -19.57 3.48 -8.01
N GLU A 137 -19.46 4.75 -7.60
CA GLU A 137 -20.23 5.85 -8.20
C GLU A 137 -19.88 6.10 -9.66
N ILE A 138 -18.61 5.93 -10.04
CA ILE A 138 -18.17 6.07 -11.43
C ILE A 138 -18.68 4.89 -12.25
N LEU A 139 -18.53 3.68 -11.72
CA LEU A 139 -18.97 2.47 -12.39
C LEU A 139 -20.48 2.52 -12.64
N ALA A 140 -21.29 2.80 -11.62
CA ALA A 140 -22.75 2.92 -11.74
C ALA A 140 -23.18 3.97 -12.79
N HIS A 141 -22.45 5.08 -12.92
CA HIS A 141 -22.72 6.07 -13.95
C HIS A 141 -22.31 5.61 -15.36
N SER A 142 -21.32 4.73 -15.45
CA SER A 142 -20.73 4.29 -16.71
C SER A 142 -21.45 3.07 -17.31
N ILE A 143 -22.00 2.18 -16.48
CA ILE A 143 -22.68 0.93 -16.94
C ILE A 143 -23.71 1.17 -18.04
N PRO A 144 -24.65 2.13 -17.94
CA PRO A 144 -25.65 2.32 -18.99
C PRO A 144 -25.08 2.74 -20.35
N GLN A 145 -23.84 3.26 -20.37
CA GLN A 145 -23.12 3.54 -21.61
C GLN A 145 -22.36 2.31 -22.09
N LEU A 146 -21.77 1.54 -21.18
CA LEU A 146 -21.10 0.28 -21.52
C LEU A 146 -22.08 -0.75 -22.12
N GLU A 147 -23.30 -0.87 -21.58
CA GLU A 147 -24.38 -1.74 -22.11
C GLU A 147 -24.88 -1.35 -23.51
N LYS A 148 -24.61 -0.12 -23.95
CA LYS A 148 -25.00 0.34 -25.29
C LYS A 148 -23.93 0.05 -26.34
N VAL A 149 -22.68 -0.11 -25.92
CA VAL A 149 -21.52 -0.10 -26.81
C VAL A 149 -20.71 -1.40 -26.75
N PHE A 150 -20.59 -2.00 -25.57
CA PHE A 150 -19.65 -3.09 -25.28
C PHE A 150 -20.25 -4.31 -24.58
N LEU A 151 -21.28 -4.12 -23.75
CA LEU A 151 -21.95 -5.17 -23.00
C LEU A 151 -23.34 -5.40 -23.57
N ASP A 152 -23.80 -6.64 -23.62
CA ASP A 152 -25.22 -6.89 -23.81
C ASP A 152 -25.96 -6.74 -22.46
N PRO A 153 -27.19 -6.21 -22.43
CA PRO A 153 -27.91 -5.98 -21.16
C PRO A 153 -28.13 -7.25 -20.32
N THR A 154 -28.13 -8.42 -20.96
CA THR A 154 -28.30 -9.72 -20.30
C THR A 154 -26.99 -10.32 -19.81
N HIS A 155 -25.85 -9.68 -20.05
CA HIS A 155 -24.52 -10.17 -19.70
C HIS A 155 -24.32 -11.64 -20.13
N SER A 156 -24.71 -11.93 -21.36
CA SER A 156 -24.81 -13.30 -21.89
C SER A 156 -23.46 -14.04 -21.96
N ALA A 157 -22.35 -13.31 -22.00
CA ALA A 157 -21.00 -13.87 -21.97
C ALA A 157 -20.53 -14.08 -20.52
N LEU A 158 -20.39 -15.35 -20.11
CA LEU A 158 -19.98 -15.71 -18.76
C LEU A 158 -18.67 -15.02 -18.33
N GLY A 159 -18.75 -14.37 -17.17
CA GLY A 159 -17.63 -13.66 -16.57
C GLY A 159 -17.31 -12.31 -17.21
N GLU A 160 -18.05 -11.88 -18.25
CA GLU A 160 -17.93 -10.56 -18.85
C GLU A 160 -18.89 -9.55 -18.23
N GLN A 161 -18.32 -8.49 -17.66
CA GLN A 161 -19.07 -7.43 -17.00
C GLN A 161 -18.31 -6.11 -17.09
N GLY A 162 -19.00 -5.04 -16.77
CA GLY A 162 -18.43 -3.74 -16.52
C GLY A 162 -17.47 -3.78 -15.34
N GLY A 163 -16.40 -3.01 -15.47
CA GLY A 163 -15.42 -2.86 -14.42
C GLY A 163 -14.66 -1.55 -14.51
N LEU A 164 -13.97 -1.25 -13.43
CA LEU A 164 -13.14 -0.07 -13.27
C LEU A 164 -11.83 -0.48 -12.60
N GLU A 165 -10.71 -0.33 -13.30
CA GLU A 165 -9.39 -0.34 -12.68
C GLU A 165 -9.01 1.07 -12.26
N ARG A 166 -8.60 1.26 -11.00
CA ARG A 166 -8.13 2.56 -10.49
C ARG A 166 -6.66 2.49 -10.13
N ARG A 167 -5.93 3.58 -10.39
CA ARG A 167 -4.54 3.79 -9.96
C ARG A 167 -4.35 5.22 -9.46
N TYR A 168 -3.71 5.37 -8.30
CA TYR A 168 -3.42 6.67 -7.70
C TYR A 168 -1.98 7.06 -7.98
N PHE A 169 -1.74 8.28 -8.46
CA PHE A 169 -0.39 8.76 -8.76
C PHE A 169 -0.09 9.99 -7.91
N ILE A 170 1.05 9.95 -7.22
CA ILE A 170 1.51 11.00 -6.33
C ILE A 170 2.97 11.26 -6.66
N ARG A 171 3.25 12.40 -7.28
CA ARG A 171 4.56 12.73 -7.86
C ARG A 171 5.66 12.78 -6.81
N GLU A 172 5.33 13.27 -5.62
CA GLU A 172 6.26 13.35 -4.49
C GLU A 172 6.66 11.97 -3.97
N LEU A 173 5.82 10.96 -4.19
CA LEU A 173 6.03 9.59 -3.75
C LEU A 173 6.76 8.76 -4.82
N SER A 174 6.32 8.85 -6.08
CA SER A 174 6.99 8.27 -7.24
C SER A 174 6.54 8.94 -8.53
N ALA A 175 7.45 9.05 -9.50
CA ALA A 175 7.13 9.54 -10.83
C ALA A 175 6.41 8.48 -11.69
N ASP A 176 6.72 7.20 -11.46
CA ASP A 176 6.42 6.13 -12.42
C ASP A 176 5.49 5.04 -11.84
N GLU A 177 5.41 4.93 -10.51
CA GLU A 177 4.66 3.89 -9.82
C GLU A 177 3.44 4.45 -9.08
N ASP A 178 2.36 3.66 -9.02
CA ASP A 178 1.18 4.07 -8.28
C ASP A 178 1.42 4.06 -6.76
N ALA A 179 0.68 4.90 -6.05
CA ALA A 179 0.89 5.15 -4.63
C ALA A 179 0.73 3.90 -3.76
N LEU A 180 -0.11 2.92 -4.13
CA LEU A 180 -0.25 1.70 -3.35
C LEU A 180 0.95 0.77 -3.56
N THR A 181 1.44 0.63 -4.79
CA THR A 181 2.69 -0.10 -5.07
C THR A 181 3.84 0.47 -4.25
N VAL A 182 4.05 1.79 -4.31
CA VAL A 182 5.13 2.46 -3.58
C VAL A 182 4.93 2.34 -2.05
N SER A 183 3.68 2.33 -1.58
CA SER A 183 3.36 2.09 -0.17
C SER A 183 3.73 0.70 0.31
N ARG A 184 3.48 -0.32 -0.50
CA ARG A 184 3.89 -1.70 -0.20
C ARG A 184 5.41 -1.82 -0.19
N LYS A 185 6.12 -1.21 -1.16
CA LYS A 185 7.59 -1.12 -1.14
C LYS A 185 8.12 -0.42 0.11
N GLY A 186 7.49 0.68 0.51
CA GLY A 186 7.85 1.43 1.72
C GLY A 186 7.76 0.57 2.97
N LEU A 187 6.70 -0.24 3.09
CA LEU A 187 6.53 -1.20 4.19
C LEU A 187 7.60 -2.30 4.17
N ILE A 188 7.87 -2.91 3.01
CA ILE A 188 8.92 -3.93 2.87
C ILE A 188 10.28 -3.35 3.30
N ARG A 189 10.64 -2.16 2.80
CA ARG A 189 11.87 -1.47 3.19
C ARG A 189 11.92 -1.13 4.68
N LEU A 190 10.79 -0.79 5.28
CA LEU A 190 10.68 -0.54 6.72
C LEU A 190 10.98 -1.81 7.52
N ILE A 191 10.39 -2.95 7.12
CA ILE A 191 10.62 -4.26 7.73
C ILE A 191 12.11 -4.62 7.64
N HIS A 192 12.73 -4.45 6.47
CA HIS A 192 14.17 -4.73 6.29
C HIS A 192 15.06 -3.83 7.15
N MET A 193 14.70 -2.55 7.29
CA MET A 193 15.44 -1.61 8.14
C MET A 193 15.41 -2.04 9.61
N ILE A 194 14.25 -2.52 10.10
CA ILE A 194 14.10 -2.96 11.49
C ILE A 194 14.65 -4.37 11.70
N ALA A 195 14.56 -5.27 10.73
CA ALA A 195 15.25 -6.56 10.78
C ALA A 195 16.77 -6.34 10.89
N THR A 196 17.32 -5.39 10.11
CA THR A 196 18.73 -5.00 10.21
C THR A 196 19.07 -4.44 11.58
N ALA A 197 18.18 -3.65 12.17
CA ALA A 197 18.33 -3.15 13.52
C ALA A 197 18.38 -4.30 14.56
N HIS A 198 17.55 -5.34 14.40
CA HIS A 198 17.59 -6.54 15.23
C HIS A 198 18.89 -7.35 15.06
N VAL A 199 19.47 -7.39 13.86
CA VAL A 199 20.81 -7.96 13.64
C VAL A 199 21.88 -7.18 14.41
N VAL A 200 21.84 -5.85 14.36
CA VAL A 200 22.80 -4.99 15.09
C VAL A 200 22.72 -5.19 16.60
N VAL A 201 21.52 -5.37 17.15
CA VAL A 201 21.31 -5.64 18.57
C VAL A 201 21.65 -7.09 18.95
N GLY A 202 21.87 -7.97 17.97
CA GLY A 202 22.24 -9.37 18.18
C GLY A 202 21.06 -10.30 18.46
N VAL A 203 19.83 -9.89 18.10
CA VAL A 203 18.62 -10.71 18.22
C VAL A 203 18.41 -11.58 16.98
N LEU A 204 18.75 -11.06 15.80
CA LEU A 204 18.70 -11.83 14.55
C LEU A 204 20.11 -12.19 14.05
N PRO A 205 20.28 -13.36 13.42
CA PRO A 205 21.50 -13.72 12.73
C PRO A 205 21.65 -12.87 11.45
N ALA A 206 22.87 -12.57 11.03
CA ALA A 206 23.12 -11.76 9.84
C ALA A 206 22.58 -12.41 8.55
N GLU A 207 22.51 -13.74 8.54
CA GLU A 207 21.96 -14.57 7.48
C GLU A 207 20.46 -14.35 7.27
N PHE A 208 19.76 -13.71 8.21
CA PHE A 208 18.35 -13.34 8.07
C PHE A 208 18.12 -12.30 6.96
N LEU A 209 19.12 -11.47 6.64
CA LEU A 209 19.02 -10.37 5.67
C LEU A 209 19.28 -10.83 4.22
N GLY A 210 18.80 -12.02 3.84
CA GLY A 210 18.99 -12.59 2.51
C GLY A 210 18.59 -11.65 1.35
N ASP A 211 19.04 -11.99 0.14
CA ASP A 211 18.59 -11.26 -1.05
C ASP A 211 17.17 -11.70 -1.41
N HIS A 212 16.21 -10.79 -1.19
CA HIS A 212 14.79 -10.97 -1.47
C HIS A 212 14.30 -10.00 -2.55
N ALA A 213 15.18 -9.43 -3.37
CA ALA A 213 14.82 -8.33 -4.27
C ALA A 213 13.73 -8.68 -5.29
N GLU A 214 13.73 -9.90 -5.84
CA GLU A 214 12.70 -10.36 -6.77
C GLU A 214 11.35 -10.56 -6.07
N ASP A 215 11.36 -11.26 -4.94
CA ASP A 215 10.17 -11.49 -4.11
C ASP A 215 9.56 -10.16 -3.64
N ASP A 216 10.37 -9.24 -3.13
CA ASP A 216 9.96 -7.90 -2.69
C ASP A 216 9.23 -7.15 -3.80
N GLN A 217 9.76 -7.22 -5.03
CA GLN A 217 9.20 -6.53 -6.18
C GLN A 217 7.87 -7.15 -6.61
N GLU A 218 7.72 -8.48 -6.52
CA GLU A 218 6.44 -9.16 -6.76
C GLU A 218 5.42 -8.82 -5.67
N PHE A 219 5.80 -8.92 -4.40
CA PHE A 219 4.93 -8.58 -3.25
C PHE A 219 4.50 -7.11 -3.25
N ALA A 220 5.32 -6.21 -3.79
CA ALA A 220 4.97 -4.82 -3.91
C ALA A 220 3.82 -4.55 -4.89
N VAL A 221 3.64 -5.39 -5.92
CA VAL A 221 2.57 -5.20 -6.90
C VAL A 221 1.22 -5.54 -6.25
N PRO A 222 0.25 -4.60 -6.23
CA PRO A 222 -1.04 -4.88 -5.64
C PRO A 222 -1.81 -5.91 -6.48
N PRO A 223 -2.45 -6.92 -5.86
CA PRO A 223 -3.34 -7.82 -6.55
C PRO A 223 -4.45 -7.07 -7.29
N LYS A 224 -4.83 -7.56 -8.47
CA LYS A 224 -5.95 -6.99 -9.24
C LYS A 224 -7.28 -7.00 -8.47
N ALA A 225 -7.43 -7.89 -7.49
CA ALA A 225 -8.58 -7.91 -6.58
C ALA A 225 -8.75 -6.63 -5.75
N ILE A 226 -7.70 -5.83 -5.63
CA ILE A 226 -7.71 -4.57 -4.88
C ILE A 226 -7.91 -3.38 -5.83
N THR A 227 -7.31 -3.44 -7.03
CA THR A 227 -7.30 -2.29 -7.95
C THR A 227 -8.44 -2.28 -8.94
N VAL A 228 -9.10 -3.42 -9.17
CA VAL A 228 -10.22 -3.59 -10.09
C VAL A 228 -11.51 -3.84 -9.32
N LEU A 229 -12.49 -2.95 -9.51
CA LEU A 229 -13.85 -3.10 -9.02
C LEU A 229 -14.77 -3.52 -10.17
N LEU A 230 -15.47 -4.64 -10.00
CA LEU A 230 -16.44 -5.14 -10.96
C LEU A 230 -17.87 -4.79 -10.54
N GLU A 231 -18.83 -4.86 -11.46
CA GLU A 231 -20.27 -4.69 -11.14
C GLU A 231 -20.71 -5.68 -10.06
N SER A 232 -20.32 -6.95 -10.19
CA SER A 232 -20.63 -8.00 -9.22
C SER A 232 -19.92 -7.82 -7.87
N ASP A 233 -18.87 -7.00 -7.80
CA ASP A 233 -18.26 -6.63 -6.51
C ASP A 233 -19.10 -5.55 -5.81
N VAL A 234 -19.83 -4.71 -6.57
CA VAL A 234 -20.74 -3.68 -6.05
C VAL A 234 -22.10 -4.27 -5.69
N ASP A 235 -22.65 -5.12 -6.56
CA ASP A 235 -23.87 -5.89 -6.32
C ASP A 235 -23.62 -7.39 -6.56
N PRO A 236 -23.34 -8.15 -5.48
CA PRO A 236 -23.08 -9.58 -5.57
C PRO A 236 -24.25 -10.43 -6.08
N SER A 237 -25.47 -9.88 -6.19
CA SER A 237 -26.64 -10.62 -6.70
C SER A 237 -26.69 -10.70 -8.23
N LEU A 238 -25.92 -9.85 -8.93
CA LEU A 238 -25.97 -9.74 -10.39
C LEU A 238 -25.66 -11.05 -11.13
N PRO A 239 -24.64 -11.86 -10.77
CA PRO A 239 -24.39 -13.13 -11.45
C PRO A 239 -25.61 -14.07 -11.48
N GLY A 240 -26.37 -14.14 -10.39
CA GLY A 240 -27.61 -14.91 -10.34
C GLY A 240 -28.72 -14.33 -11.24
N GLN A 241 -28.81 -12.99 -11.32
CA GLN A 241 -29.75 -12.30 -12.22
C GLN A 241 -29.41 -12.51 -13.70
N TRP A 242 -28.12 -12.60 -14.03
CA TRP A 242 -27.61 -12.89 -15.38
C TRP A 242 -27.64 -14.38 -15.74
N GLY A 243 -27.94 -15.26 -14.78
CA GLY A 243 -28.00 -16.71 -14.99
C GLY A 243 -26.62 -17.36 -15.14
N TRP A 244 -25.61 -16.87 -14.41
CA TRP A 244 -24.25 -17.41 -14.42
C TRP A 244 -24.02 -18.55 -13.43
N GLU A 245 -25.00 -18.83 -12.56
CA GLU A 245 -24.97 -19.91 -11.54
C GLU A 245 -25.43 -21.27 -12.07
#